data_AF-A0A8K0P3K1-F1
#
_entry.id   AF-A0A8K0P3K1-F1
#
_cell.length_a   1.000
_cell.length_b   1.000
_cell.length_c   1.000
_cell.angle_alpha   90.00
_cell.angle_beta   90.00
_cell.angle_gamma   90.00
#
_symmetry.space_group_name_H-M   'P 1'
#
loop_
_entity.id
_entity.type
_entity.pdbx_description
1 polymer ?
#
loop_
_entity_poly.entity_id
_entity_poly.type
_entity_poly.pdbx_seq_one_letter_code
_entity_poly.pdbx_strand_id
1 'polypeptide(L)'
;MSSERSALQISENNLAMFVCSFLNNGMGGTIFYGINANGIVEGMKLNRLERDTFRKGIDRMMGRSIYPEVRPSCYDVSFIPVMRSGGKILALSAHRTWVIEIQIKALPHVVYTMASNHKCYVRQGTKCVEGIALTLRQDPAEQAKKEIEKAVQEFKAQIPVAKEKLVMFVRDYLRKTNSSEFESL
;
A
#
# COMPACT_ATOMS: atom_id res chain seq x y z
N MET A 1 -31.54 12.93 -3.11
CA MET A 1 -31.02 13.99 -2.22
C MET A 1 -29.51 13.81 -2.12
N SER A 2 -28.77 14.61 -2.89
CA SER A 2 -27.31 14.52 -3.02
C SER A 2 -26.69 15.14 -1.77
N SER A 3 -26.14 14.31 -0.88
CA SER A 3 -25.42 14.76 0.31
C SER A 3 -24.14 15.46 -0.12
N GLU A 4 -24.14 16.80 -0.18
CA GLU A 4 -22.95 17.59 -0.48
C GLU A 4 -21.94 17.41 0.66
N ARG A 5 -20.93 16.58 0.45
CA ARG A 5 -19.82 16.42 1.40
C ARG A 5 -18.80 17.53 1.16
N SER A 6 -18.73 18.46 2.11
CA SER A 6 -17.67 19.46 2.17
C SER A 6 -16.43 18.86 2.82
N ALA A 7 -15.22 19.22 2.36
CA ALA A 7 -13.97 18.81 3.00
C ALA A 7 -13.85 19.26 4.46
N LEU A 8 -14.64 20.26 4.88
CA LEU A 8 -14.72 20.74 6.27
C LEU A 8 -15.26 19.69 7.26
N GLN A 9 -15.90 18.61 6.78
CA GLN A 9 -16.39 17.53 7.64
C GLN A 9 -15.37 16.41 7.86
N ILE A 10 -14.19 16.48 7.26
CA ILE A 10 -13.16 15.45 7.43
C ILE A 10 -12.54 15.60 8.83
N SER A 11 -12.80 14.62 9.70
CA SER A 11 -12.21 14.58 11.04
C SER A 11 -10.70 14.30 10.95
N GLU A 12 -9.89 15.25 11.42
CA GLU A 12 -8.43 15.12 11.49
C GLU A 12 -8.03 13.87 12.28
N ASN A 13 -8.69 13.59 13.41
CA ASN A 13 -8.40 12.41 14.24
C ASN A 13 -8.66 11.09 13.50
N ASN A 14 -9.78 10.99 12.78
CA ASN A 14 -10.09 9.78 12.02
C ASN A 14 -9.10 9.59 10.87
N LEU A 15 -8.73 10.68 10.18
CA LEU A 15 -7.74 10.63 9.12
C LEU A 15 -6.36 10.24 9.66
N ALA A 16 -5.91 10.83 10.76
CA ALA A 16 -4.66 10.46 11.42
C ALA A 16 -4.64 8.99 11.83
N MET A 17 -5.76 8.47 12.36
CA MET A 17 -5.92 7.06 12.68
C MET A 17 -5.79 6.17 11.43
N PHE A 18 -6.44 6.53 10.32
CA PHE A 18 -6.29 5.78 9.07
C PHE A 18 -4.86 5.83 8.53
N VAL A 19 -4.24 7.01 8.53
CA VAL A 19 -2.84 7.18 8.10
C VAL A 19 -1.91 6.31 8.94
N CYS A 20 -2.04 6.36 10.28
CA CYS A 20 -1.28 5.51 11.19
C CYS A 20 -1.46 4.03 10.84
N SER A 21 -2.70 3.59 10.57
CA SER A 21 -2.98 2.21 10.15
C SER A 21 -2.32 1.79 8.83
N PHE A 22 -2.21 2.72 7.87
CA PHE A 22 -1.55 2.47 6.58
C PHE A 22 -0.04 2.50 6.70
N LEU A 23 0.53 3.36 7.55
CA LEU A 23 1.97 3.38 7.79
C LEU A 23 2.46 2.08 8.44
N ASN A 24 1.64 1.49 9.32
CA ASN A 24 1.99 0.29 10.08
C ASN A 24 1.71 -1.04 9.37
N ASN A 25 1.06 -1.04 8.21
CA ASN A 25 0.76 -2.29 7.49
C ASN A 25 1.93 -2.79 6.61
N GLY A 26 3.04 -2.06 6.56
CA GLY A 26 4.22 -2.37 5.74
C GLY A 26 4.09 -2.09 4.24
N MET A 27 2.88 -1.87 3.72
CA MET A 27 2.60 -1.62 2.29
C MET A 27 2.26 -0.15 1.98
N GLY A 28 1.74 0.61 2.96
CA GLY A 28 1.12 1.90 2.73
C GLY A 28 -0.31 1.76 2.21
N GLY A 29 -0.76 2.74 1.43
CA GLY A 29 -2.08 2.72 0.79
C GLY A 29 -2.53 4.09 0.31
N THR A 30 -3.75 4.15 -0.20
CA THR A 30 -4.35 5.39 -0.73
C THR A 30 -5.71 5.63 -0.10
N ILE A 31 -5.93 6.87 0.36
CA ILE A 31 -7.21 7.35 0.88
C ILE A 31 -7.85 8.24 -0.18
N PHE A 32 -9.09 7.92 -0.54
CA PHE A 32 -9.88 8.72 -1.47
C PHE A 32 -11.02 9.44 -0.75
N TYR A 33 -11.18 10.72 -1.03
CA TYR A 33 -12.38 11.49 -0.67
C TYR A 33 -13.10 11.98 -1.92
N GLY A 34 -14.44 12.00 -1.85
CA GLY A 34 -15.29 12.28 -3.02
C GLY A 34 -15.71 11.03 -3.80
N ILE A 35 -15.52 9.85 -3.21
CA ILE A 35 -16.06 8.57 -3.71
C ILE A 35 -17.04 8.03 -2.68
N ASN A 36 -18.22 7.59 -3.13
CA ASN A 36 -19.22 7.01 -2.24
C ASN A 36 -18.99 5.51 -1.98
N ALA A 37 -19.79 4.91 -1.10
CA ALA A 37 -19.64 3.51 -0.70
C ALA A 37 -19.84 2.50 -1.86
N ASN A 38 -20.52 2.92 -2.93
CA ASN A 38 -20.75 2.11 -4.13
C ASN A 38 -19.62 2.29 -5.17
N GLY A 39 -18.57 3.06 -4.86
CA GLY A 39 -17.48 3.36 -5.79
C GLY A 39 -17.79 4.44 -6.82
N ILE A 40 -18.91 5.17 -6.67
CA ILE A 40 -19.27 6.25 -7.60
C ILE A 40 -18.53 7.52 -7.21
N VAL A 41 -17.92 8.17 -8.20
CA VAL A 41 -17.25 9.45 -8.06
C VAL A 41 -18.28 10.58 -7.99
N GLU A 42 -18.46 11.15 -6.81
CA GLU A 42 -19.29 12.34 -6.59
C GLU A 42 -18.43 13.61 -6.57
N GLY A 43 -17.19 13.47 -6.11
CA GLY A 43 -16.24 14.54 -5.85
C GLY A 43 -16.66 15.45 -4.70
N MET A 44 -15.77 16.36 -4.34
CA MET A 44 -15.97 17.39 -3.32
C MET A 44 -15.85 18.76 -3.96
N LYS A 45 -16.76 19.66 -3.60
CA LYS A 45 -16.70 21.05 -4.05
C LYS A 45 -15.57 21.75 -3.31
N LEU A 46 -14.49 22.11 -4.01
CA LEU A 46 -13.31 22.76 -3.45
C LEU A 46 -12.84 23.91 -4.34
N ASN A 47 -12.71 25.07 -3.73
CA ASN A 47 -12.03 26.22 -4.31
C ASN A 47 -10.51 26.12 -4.07
N ARG A 48 -9.74 27.05 -4.67
CA ARG A 48 -8.28 27.06 -4.55
C ARG A 48 -7.81 27.19 -3.09
N LEU A 49 -8.42 28.09 -2.33
CA LEU A 49 -8.07 28.33 -0.93
C LEU A 49 -8.33 27.09 -0.06
N GLU A 50 -9.46 26.40 -0.29
CA GLU A 50 -9.83 25.17 0.43
C GLU A 50 -8.84 24.04 0.13
N ARG A 51 -8.38 23.87 -1.11
CA ARG A 51 -7.35 22.88 -1.47
C ARG A 51 -6.02 23.16 -0.78
N ASP A 52 -5.59 24.42 -0.78
CA ASP A 52 -4.34 24.82 -0.12
C ASP A 52 -4.44 24.66 1.40
N THR A 53 -5.60 24.98 1.98
CA THR A 53 -5.87 24.81 3.42
C THR A 53 -5.89 23.33 3.80
N PHE A 54 -6.51 22.49 2.97
CA PHE A 54 -6.54 21.05 3.17
C PHE A 54 -5.13 20.45 3.17
N ARG A 55 -4.28 20.79 2.19
CA ARG A 55 -2.88 20.32 2.17
C ARG A 55 -2.12 20.72 3.42
N LYS A 56 -2.19 21.99 3.82
CA LYS A 56 -1.56 22.48 5.06
C LYS A 56 -2.08 21.75 6.30
N GLY A 57 -3.37 21.41 6.32
CA GLY A 57 -3.99 20.60 7.37
C GLY A 57 -3.39 19.20 7.45
N ILE A 58 -3.21 18.54 6.30
CA ILE A 58 -2.53 17.24 6.23
C ILE A 58 -1.09 17.35 6.72
N ASP A 59 -0.31 18.31 6.22
CA ASP A 59 1.09 18.49 6.63
C ASP A 59 1.20 18.70 8.15
N ARG A 60 0.33 19.55 8.72
CA ARG A 60 0.26 19.77 10.16
C ARG A 60 -0.10 18.50 10.93
N MET A 61 -1.09 17.73 10.44
CA MET A 61 -1.51 16.48 11.07
C MET A 61 -0.38 15.44 11.04
N MET A 62 0.33 15.31 9.92
CA MET A 62 1.47 14.40 9.76
C MET A 62 2.62 14.71 10.73
N GLY A 63 2.83 15.99 11.04
CA GLY A 63 3.85 16.45 11.98
C GLY A 63 3.45 16.44 13.46
N ARG A 64 2.15 16.44 13.79
CA ARG A 64 1.68 16.64 15.19
C ARG A 64 0.85 15.49 15.76
N SER A 65 0.13 14.79 14.91
CA SER A 65 -0.88 13.81 15.35
C SER A 65 -0.36 12.37 15.32
N ILE A 66 0.80 12.14 14.71
CA ILE A 66 1.43 10.83 14.53
C ILE A 66 2.89 10.89 15.02
N TYR A 67 3.32 9.85 15.76
CA TYR A 67 4.66 9.70 16.30
C TYR A 67 5.28 8.34 15.96
N PRO A 68 6.54 8.28 15.47
CA PRO A 68 7.41 9.40 15.10
C PRO A 68 6.81 10.27 13.99
N GLU A 69 7.32 11.50 13.82
CA GLU A 69 6.85 12.40 12.76
C GLU A 69 6.92 11.72 11.38
N VAL A 70 5.86 11.88 10.59
CA VAL A 70 5.78 11.30 9.25
C VAL A 70 6.58 12.18 8.29
N ARG A 71 7.60 11.60 7.65
CA ARG A 71 8.43 12.34 6.70
C ARG A 71 7.60 12.80 5.48
N PRO A 72 7.84 14.00 4.93
CA PRO A 72 7.13 14.47 3.73
C PRO A 72 7.24 13.55 2.51
N SER A 73 8.29 12.73 2.41
CA SER A 73 8.44 11.73 1.35
C SER A 73 7.51 10.52 1.48
N CYS A 74 6.88 10.35 2.64
CA CYS A 74 6.02 9.21 2.96
C CYS A 74 4.54 9.45 2.61
N TYR A 75 4.19 10.62 2.07
CA TYR A 75 2.84 10.88 1.61
C TYR A 75 2.79 11.85 0.43
N ASP A 76 1.70 11.82 -0.32
CA ASP A 76 1.40 12.82 -1.35
C ASP A 76 -0.10 13.15 -1.35
N VAL A 77 -0.44 14.40 -1.64
CA VAL A 77 -1.82 14.90 -1.66
C VAL A 77 -2.14 15.50 -3.02
N SER A 78 -2.94 14.73 -3.77
CA SER A 78 -3.35 15.04 -5.13
C SER A 78 -4.83 15.41 -5.20
N PHE A 79 -5.15 16.39 -6.04
CA PHE A 79 -6.53 16.80 -6.31
C PHE A 79 -6.85 16.49 -7.77
N ILE A 80 -7.70 15.50 -8.00
CA ILE A 80 -8.07 15.03 -9.34
C ILE A 80 -9.39 15.71 -9.74
N PRO A 81 -9.45 16.45 -10.87
CA PRO A 81 -10.67 17.14 -11.27
C PRO A 81 -11.73 16.14 -11.73
N VAL A 82 -12.99 16.33 -11.29
CA VAL A 82 -14.11 15.54 -11.77
C VAL A 82 -14.60 16.10 -13.10
N MET A 83 -14.38 15.34 -14.18
CA MET A 83 -14.68 15.78 -15.54
C MET A 83 -16.16 15.67 -15.91
N ARG A 84 -16.94 14.85 -15.20
CA ARG A 84 -18.35 14.59 -15.51
C ARG A 84 -19.23 14.74 -14.29
N SER A 85 -20.28 15.55 -14.41
CA SER A 85 -21.28 15.72 -13.34
C SER A 85 -22.66 15.84 -13.98
N GLY A 86 -23.63 15.05 -13.51
CA GLY A 86 -24.99 15.05 -14.09
C GLY A 86 -25.05 14.73 -15.59
N GLY A 87 -24.16 13.85 -16.07
CA GLY A 87 -24.10 13.44 -17.49
C GLY A 87 -23.33 14.37 -18.43
N LYS A 88 -23.03 15.61 -18.02
CA LYS A 88 -22.32 16.61 -18.84
C LYS A 88 -20.81 16.59 -18.58
N ILE A 89 -20.01 16.78 -19.64
CA ILE A 89 -18.56 16.98 -19.55
C ILE A 89 -18.32 18.45 -19.17
N LEU A 90 -17.49 18.67 -18.14
CA LEU A 90 -17.12 19.99 -17.64
C LEU A 90 -15.78 20.42 -18.25
N ALA A 91 -15.65 21.70 -18.61
CA ALA A 91 -14.41 22.28 -19.07
C ALA A 91 -13.41 22.49 -17.91
N LEU A 92 -12.11 22.34 -18.19
CA LEU A 92 -11.01 22.43 -17.22
C LEU A 92 -10.99 23.72 -16.40
N SER A 93 -11.40 24.83 -17.00
CA SER A 93 -11.43 26.16 -16.40
C SER A 93 -12.57 26.37 -15.39
N ALA A 94 -13.56 25.47 -15.34
CA ALA A 94 -14.76 25.61 -14.51
C ALA A 94 -14.88 24.55 -13.41
N HIS A 95 -13.88 23.68 -13.21
CA HIS A 95 -13.97 22.62 -12.20
C HIS A 95 -14.01 23.19 -10.79
N ARG A 96 -15.18 23.04 -10.17
CA ARG A 96 -15.36 23.24 -8.73
C ARG A 96 -15.30 21.93 -7.95
N THR A 97 -15.27 20.79 -8.63
CA THR A 97 -15.42 19.47 -8.02
C THR A 97 -14.16 18.62 -8.21
N TRP A 98 -13.64 18.08 -7.11
CA TRP A 98 -12.37 17.37 -7.05
C TRP A 98 -12.48 16.08 -6.23
N VAL A 99 -11.79 15.03 -6.65
CA VAL A 99 -11.47 13.89 -5.78
C VAL A 99 -10.14 14.21 -5.10
N ILE A 100 -10.09 14.03 -3.78
CA ILE A 100 -8.83 14.11 -3.05
C ILE A 100 -8.26 12.70 -2.96
N GLU A 101 -7.02 12.57 -3.38
CA GLU A 101 -6.21 11.37 -3.22
C GLU A 101 -5.07 11.67 -2.24
N ILE A 102 -4.97 10.86 -1.18
CA ILE A 102 -3.87 10.90 -0.22
C ILE A 102 -3.13 9.58 -0.33
N GLN A 103 -1.96 9.58 -0.96
CA GLN A 103 -1.10 8.42 -1.04
C GLN A 103 -0.20 8.36 0.18
N ILE A 104 -0.02 7.17 0.74
CA ILE A 104 0.76 6.92 1.95
C ILE A 104 1.74 5.81 1.63
N LYS A 105 3.01 6.04 1.92
CA LYS A 105 4.11 5.09 1.73
C LYS A 105 4.62 4.67 3.10
N ALA A 106 4.47 3.39 3.41
CA ALA A 106 5.02 2.83 4.64
C ALA A 106 6.55 2.78 4.56
N LEU A 107 7.19 2.93 5.72
CA LEU A 107 8.63 2.73 5.87
C LEU A 107 8.87 1.40 6.59
N PRO A 108 9.85 0.59 6.11
CA PRO A 108 10.20 -0.63 6.80
C PRO A 108 10.76 -0.30 8.19
N HIS A 109 10.48 -1.18 9.16
CA HIS A 109 11.01 -1.13 10.54
C HIS A 109 10.61 0.10 11.37
N VAL A 110 9.65 0.91 10.92
CA VAL A 110 9.10 2.01 11.71
C VAL A 110 7.67 1.66 12.12
N VAL A 111 7.39 1.75 13.41
CA VAL A 111 6.04 1.63 13.95
C VAL A 111 5.59 3.00 14.41
N TYR A 112 4.46 3.45 13.87
CA TYR A 112 3.83 4.70 14.17
C TYR A 112 2.72 4.52 15.22
N THR A 113 2.55 5.55 16.04
CA THR A 113 1.52 5.64 17.08
C THR A 113 0.84 6.99 16.98
N MET A 114 -0.38 7.09 17.48
CA MET A 114 -1.05 8.39 17.60
C MET A 114 -0.41 9.20 18.73
N ALA A 115 -0.05 10.45 18.46
CA ALA A 115 0.63 11.31 19.44
C ALA A 115 -0.26 11.63 20.66
N SER A 116 -1.58 11.60 20.50
CA SER A 116 -2.55 11.98 21.53
C SER A 116 -2.77 10.91 22.61
N ASN A 117 -2.66 9.63 22.27
CA ASN A 117 -2.97 8.52 23.17
C ASN A 117 -1.95 7.38 23.14
N HIS A 118 -0.87 7.53 22.36
CA HIS A 118 0.18 6.54 22.15
C HIS A 118 -0.32 5.18 21.62
N LYS A 119 -1.55 5.12 21.11
CA LYS A 119 -2.11 3.90 20.54
C LYS A 119 -1.58 3.66 19.15
N CYS A 120 -1.35 2.39 18.85
CA CYS A 120 -0.96 1.95 17.53
C CYS A 120 -2.20 1.46 16.77
N TYR A 121 -2.27 1.75 15.47
CA TYR A 121 -3.36 1.29 14.62
C TYR A 121 -2.79 0.51 13.44
N VAL A 122 -3.52 -0.50 12.99
CA VAL A 122 -3.11 -1.39 11.89
C VAL A 122 -4.28 -1.58 10.95
N ARG A 123 -3.98 -1.60 9.66
CA ARG A 123 -4.98 -1.90 8.64
C ARG A 123 -5.10 -3.41 8.46
N GLN A 124 -6.27 -3.96 8.77
CA GLN A 124 -6.63 -5.35 8.48
C GLN A 124 -7.81 -5.37 7.49
N GLY A 125 -7.49 -5.58 6.21
CA GLY A 125 -8.48 -5.51 5.13
C GLY A 125 -9.15 -4.13 5.04
N THR A 126 -10.46 -4.07 5.27
CA THR A 126 -11.24 -2.81 5.27
C THR A 126 -11.31 -2.13 6.63
N LYS A 127 -10.79 -2.75 7.69
CA LYS A 127 -10.90 -2.25 9.07
C LYS A 127 -9.60 -1.64 9.56
N CYS A 128 -9.74 -0.58 10.33
CA CYS A 128 -8.68 -0.02 11.16
C CYS A 128 -8.86 -0.60 12.57
N VAL A 129 -7.86 -1.32 13.07
CA VAL A 129 -7.88 -1.95 14.40
C VAL A 129 -6.76 -1.41 15.26
N GLU A 130 -7.04 -1.27 16.56
CA GLU A 130 -6.01 -0.95 17.55
C GLU A 130 -5.08 -2.15 17.71
N GLY A 131 -3.78 -1.89 17.67
CA GLY A 131 -2.72 -2.88 17.82
C GLY A 131 -1.77 -2.52 18.96
N ILE A 132 -1.01 -3.51 19.41
CA ILE A 132 0.06 -3.32 20.40
C ILE A 132 1.38 -3.14 19.64
N ALA A 133 2.11 -2.06 19.91
CA ALA A 133 3.34 -1.71 19.19
C ALA A 133 4.42 -2.81 19.25
N LEU A 134 4.48 -3.58 20.35
CA LEU A 134 5.39 -4.73 20.48
C LEU A 134 5.07 -5.86 19.49
N THR A 135 3.79 -6.18 19.33
CA THR A 135 3.32 -7.21 18.40
C THR A 135 3.64 -6.81 16.95
N LEU A 136 3.51 -5.53 16.62
CA LEU A 136 3.80 -5.01 15.28
C LEU A 136 5.27 -4.93 14.91
N ARG A 137 6.18 -5.00 15.87
CA ARG A 137 7.62 -5.15 15.55
C ARG A 137 7.96 -6.60 15.21
N GLN A 138 7.18 -7.55 15.72
CA GLN A 138 7.37 -8.97 15.47
C GLN A 138 6.70 -9.40 14.14
N ASP A 139 5.56 -8.80 13.80
CA ASP A 139 4.74 -9.18 12.62
C ASP A 139 5.47 -9.04 11.26
N PRO A 140 6.19 -7.94 10.93
CA PRO A 140 6.91 -7.83 9.66
C PRO A 140 8.06 -8.83 9.56
N ALA A 141 8.74 -9.11 10.67
CA ALA A 141 9.81 -10.10 10.72
C ALA A 141 9.25 -11.52 10.58
N GLU A 142 8.09 -11.79 11.17
CA GLU A 142 7.44 -13.09 11.14
C GLU A 142 6.77 -13.37 9.78
N GLN A 143 6.19 -12.36 9.13
CA GLN A 143 5.71 -12.43 7.74
C GLN A 143 6.87 -12.59 6.76
N ALA A 144 7.93 -11.78 6.86
CA ALA A 144 9.11 -11.95 6.03
C ALA A 144 9.75 -13.34 6.22
N LYS A 145 9.79 -13.84 7.46
CA LYS A 145 10.27 -15.20 7.76
C LYS A 145 9.39 -16.27 7.10
N LYS A 146 8.06 -16.14 7.16
CA LYS A 146 7.13 -17.07 6.49
C LYS A 146 7.28 -17.05 4.97
N GLU A 147 7.46 -15.88 4.37
CA GLU A 147 7.70 -15.76 2.92
C GLU A 147 9.03 -16.40 2.51
N ILE A 148 10.10 -16.16 3.29
CA ILE A 148 11.40 -16.81 3.07
C ILE A 148 11.28 -18.32 3.26
N GLU A 149 10.60 -18.82 4.30
CA GLU A 149 10.38 -20.25 4.52
C GLU A 149 9.62 -20.91 3.38
N LYS A 150 8.60 -20.23 2.86
CA LYS A 150 7.83 -20.71 1.71
C LYS A 150 8.69 -20.78 0.44
N ALA A 151 9.46 -19.73 0.17
CA ALA A 151 10.39 -19.70 -0.95
C ALA A 151 11.47 -20.80 -0.83
N VAL A 152 12.00 -21.04 0.37
CA VAL A 152 12.95 -22.12 0.65
C VAL A 152 12.31 -23.49 0.44
N GLN A 153 11.04 -23.69 0.81
CA GLN A 153 10.33 -24.94 0.56
C GLN A 153 10.10 -25.19 -0.94
N GLU A 154 9.69 -24.18 -1.69
CA GLU A 154 9.52 -24.27 -3.14
C GLU A 154 10.85 -24.59 -3.83
N PHE A 155 11.94 -23.94 -3.42
CA PHE A 155 13.27 -24.21 -3.97
C PHE A 155 13.74 -25.62 -3.62
N LYS A 156 13.52 -26.08 -2.37
CA LYS A 156 13.85 -27.45 -1.96
C LYS A 156 13.07 -28.50 -2.75
N ALA A 157 11.83 -28.24 -3.13
CA ALA A 157 11.04 -29.15 -3.96
C ALA A 157 11.58 -29.28 -5.39
N GLN A 158 12.30 -28.27 -5.90
CA GLN A 158 12.91 -28.30 -7.24
C GLN A 158 14.26 -29.03 -7.30
N ILE A 159 14.97 -29.14 -6.16
CA ILE A 159 16.26 -29.85 -6.06
C ILE A 159 16.20 -31.30 -6.56
N PRO A 160 15.24 -32.17 -6.13
CA PRO A 160 15.20 -33.55 -6.60
C PRO A 160 14.96 -33.66 -8.11
N VAL A 161 14.10 -32.80 -8.67
CA VAL A 161 13.83 -32.76 -10.12
C VAL A 161 15.08 -32.35 -10.90
N ALA A 162 15.82 -31.34 -10.42
CA ALA A 162 17.06 -30.92 -11.04
C ALA A 162 18.15 -32.02 -10.94
N LYS A 163 18.22 -32.72 -9.80
CA LYS A 163 19.14 -33.85 -9.61
C LYS A 163 18.83 -35.00 -10.56
N GLU A 164 17.56 -35.31 -10.76
CA GLU A 164 17.11 -36.41 -11.63
C GLU A 164 17.40 -36.10 -13.11
N LYS A 165 17.16 -34.85 -13.54
CA LYS A 165 17.57 -34.38 -14.87
C LYS A 165 19.08 -34.47 -15.09
N LEU A 166 19.88 -34.10 -14.08
CA LEU A 166 21.33 -34.20 -14.16
C LEU A 166 21.80 -35.66 -14.26
N VAL A 167 21.19 -36.57 -13.47
CA VAL A 167 21.47 -38.01 -13.53
C VAL A 167 21.12 -38.57 -14.91
N MET A 168 19.98 -38.19 -15.48
CA MET A 168 19.60 -38.58 -16.84
C MET A 168 20.60 -38.06 -17.88
N PHE A 169 20.98 -36.78 -17.79
CA PHE A 169 21.96 -36.17 -18.70
C PHE A 169 23.32 -36.89 -18.65
N VAL A 170 23.83 -37.19 -17.44
CA VAL A 170 25.09 -37.94 -17.26
C VAL A 170 24.97 -39.34 -17.84
N ARG A 171 23.83 -40.04 -17.64
CA ARG A 171 23.58 -41.37 -18.24
C ARG A 171 23.61 -41.33 -19.77
N ASP A 172 22.94 -40.36 -20.37
CA ASP A 172 22.89 -40.21 -21.83
C ASP A 172 24.26 -39.83 -22.40
N TYR A 173 25.02 -38.98 -21.71
CA TYR A 173 26.39 -38.63 -22.10
C TYR A 173 27.29 -39.87 -22.10
N LEU A 174 27.29 -40.65 -21.01
CA LEU A 174 28.09 -41.87 -20.88
C LEU A 174 27.69 -42.94 -21.90
N ARG A 175 26.40 -43.06 -22.26
CA ARG A 175 25.95 -43.94 -23.35
C ARG A 175 26.50 -43.52 -24.71
N LYS A 176 26.53 -42.22 -24.99
CA LYS A 176 27.05 -41.69 -26.26
C LYS A 176 28.56 -41.87 -26.38
N THR A 177 29.33 -41.63 -25.32
CA THR A 177 30.79 -41.85 -25.33
C THR A 177 31.17 -43.33 -25.43
N ASN A 178 30.44 -44.23 -24.76
CA ASN A 178 30.70 -45.67 -24.87
C ASN A 178 30.29 -46.27 -26.23
N SER A 179 29.37 -45.61 -26.96
CA SER A 179 28.99 -46.03 -28.32
C SER A 179 29.94 -45.50 -29.39
N SER A 180 30.66 -44.40 -29.14
CA SER A 180 31.67 -43.86 -30.07
C SER A 180 33.02 -44.57 -30.01
N GLU A 181 33.32 -45.33 -28.95
CA GLU A 181 34.56 -46.13 -28.85
C GLU A 181 34.46 -47.51 -29.56
N PHE A 182 33.29 -47.90 -30.06
CA PHE A 182 33.08 -49.18 -30.77
C PHE A 182 32.91 -49.05 -32.29
N GLU A 183 32.85 -47.84 -32.86
CA GLU A 183 32.79 -47.62 -34.32
C GLU A 183 34.16 -47.30 -34.96
N SER A 184 35.27 -47.42 -34.22
CA SER A 184 36.63 -47.15 -34.72
C SER A 184 37.59 -48.35 -34.67
N LEU A 185 37.08 -49.58 -34.58
CA LEU A 185 37.83 -50.84 -34.76
C LEU A 185 37.31 -51.59 -35.99
#